data_AF-A0A379GA21-F1
#
_entry.id   AF-A0A379GA21-F1
#
_cell.length_a   1.000
_cell.length_b   1.000
_cell.length_c   1.000
_cell.angle_alpha   90.00
_cell.angle_beta   90.00
_cell.angle_gamma   90.00
#
_symmetry.space_group_name_H-M   'P 1'
#
loop_
_entity.id
_entity.type
_entity.pdbx_description
1 polymer ?
#
loop_
_entity_poly.entity_id
_entity_poly.type
_entity_poly.pdbx_seq_one_letter_code
_entity_poly.pdbx_strand_id
1 'polypeptide(L)'
;MCFATVALIVALFVGPKTIQAQTAYGFQIGDTKVTSDNFNNLTSITGVSGNVKYDPESKTLTLENATIETNEEIPLVTNLPGMTIQLIGNNTLKSKQRMGMMNQLDGDITFIGDGKLTIKGGTDTDDLESLMGIGNWGHITISQCTMEVEAEVAGLYGGFWKFDRCNLKAKGNGLEGDDYYGSICWLWDEYPEFQGCKITEPQNNTWKKHKEKGYSYFSLYGDNQKPVTDWVTITPENTQGIETTLETNTKTAQQGVFSLDGRRLSNNINLLPKGIYIVNGKKIVKK
;
A
#
# COMPACT_ATOMS: atom_id res chain seq x y z
N MET A 1 -30.75 33.98 -70.75
CA MET A 1 -31.56 34.38 -69.58
C MET A 1 -31.63 33.21 -68.62
N CYS A 2 -31.23 33.44 -67.38
CA CYS A 2 -30.81 32.43 -66.39
C CYS A 2 -31.92 31.49 -65.91
N PHE A 3 -31.52 30.23 -65.65
CA PHE A 3 -32.25 29.25 -64.86
C PHE A 3 -32.14 29.60 -63.36
N ALA A 4 -33.28 29.69 -62.67
CA ALA A 4 -33.32 29.89 -61.22
C ALA A 4 -33.21 28.54 -60.49
N THR A 5 -32.19 28.39 -59.64
CA THR A 5 -32.00 27.28 -58.73
C THR A 5 -32.64 27.62 -57.39
N VAL A 6 -33.58 26.80 -56.91
CA VAL A 6 -34.13 26.89 -55.55
C VAL A 6 -33.40 25.88 -54.68
N ALA A 7 -32.61 26.35 -53.72
CA ALA A 7 -31.96 25.52 -52.71
C ALA A 7 -32.90 25.34 -51.51
N LEU A 8 -33.26 24.10 -51.21
CA LEU A 8 -34.03 23.71 -50.03
C LEU A 8 -33.06 23.60 -48.83
N ILE A 9 -33.19 24.50 -47.85
CA ILE A 9 -32.43 24.41 -46.59
C ILE A 9 -33.26 23.60 -45.60
N VAL A 10 -32.82 22.38 -45.30
CA VAL A 10 -33.36 21.56 -44.21
C VAL A 10 -32.66 21.99 -42.91
N ALA A 11 -33.38 22.70 -42.06
CA ALA A 11 -32.90 23.02 -40.71
C ALA A 11 -33.03 21.79 -39.81
N LEU A 12 -31.89 21.19 -39.44
CA LEU A 12 -31.83 20.15 -38.40
C LEU A 12 -31.94 20.83 -37.03
N PHE A 13 -33.09 20.69 -36.37
CA PHE A 13 -33.25 21.04 -34.97
C PHE A 13 -32.50 20.00 -34.11
N VAL A 14 -31.30 20.36 -33.63
CA VAL A 14 -30.61 19.63 -32.57
C VAL A 14 -31.26 20.06 -31.26
N GLY A 15 -32.06 19.17 -30.66
CA GLY A 15 -32.62 19.40 -29.32
C GLY A 15 -31.52 19.59 -28.27
N PRO A 16 -31.82 20.26 -27.14
CA PRO A 16 -30.84 20.41 -26.07
C PRO A 16 -30.44 19.02 -25.57
N LYS A 17 -29.17 18.66 -25.76
CA LYS A 17 -28.59 17.53 -25.02
C LYS A 17 -28.60 17.93 -23.56
N THR A 18 -29.45 17.29 -22.76
CA THR A 18 -29.32 17.32 -21.31
C THR A 18 -27.97 16.70 -20.96
N ILE A 19 -26.97 17.55 -20.71
CA ILE A 19 -25.70 17.13 -20.12
C ILE A 19 -26.05 16.74 -18.69
N GLN A 20 -26.24 15.46 -18.43
CA GLN A 20 -26.33 14.97 -17.06
C GLN A 20 -24.98 15.26 -16.40
N ALA A 21 -24.99 16.00 -15.28
CA ALA A 21 -23.77 16.27 -14.54
C ALA A 21 -23.18 14.93 -14.08
N GLN A 22 -22.01 14.58 -14.61
CA GLN A 22 -21.29 13.37 -14.20
C GLN A 22 -20.85 13.54 -12.76
N THR A 23 -20.99 12.48 -11.95
CA THR A 23 -20.47 12.49 -10.58
C THR A 23 -18.98 12.22 -10.63
N ALA A 24 -18.15 13.15 -10.17
CA ALA A 24 -16.72 12.94 -10.02
C ALA A 24 -16.42 12.22 -8.70
N TYR A 25 -15.55 11.21 -8.74
CA TYR A 25 -15.27 10.36 -7.58
C TYR A 25 -14.04 10.79 -6.76
N GLY A 26 -13.48 11.97 -7.01
CA GLY A 26 -12.40 12.53 -6.17
C GLY A 26 -11.02 11.92 -6.41
N PHE A 27 -10.78 11.30 -7.57
CA PHE A 27 -9.45 10.88 -8.00
C PHE A 27 -9.35 10.89 -9.54
N GLN A 28 -8.13 10.78 -10.07
CA GLN A 28 -7.86 10.69 -11.50
C GLN A 28 -6.69 9.75 -11.79
N ILE A 29 -6.68 9.21 -13.02
CA ILE A 29 -5.61 8.38 -13.57
C ILE A 29 -5.01 9.13 -14.75
N GLY A 30 -3.72 9.46 -14.67
CA GLY A 30 -3.10 10.43 -15.58
C GLY A 30 -3.87 11.76 -15.56
N ASP A 31 -4.29 12.23 -16.73
CA ASP A 31 -5.09 13.44 -16.92
C ASP A 31 -6.62 13.20 -16.81
N THR A 32 -7.04 11.94 -16.65
CA THR A 32 -8.45 11.55 -16.77
C THR A 32 -9.11 11.39 -15.41
N LYS A 33 -10.06 12.29 -15.11
CA LYS A 33 -10.91 12.19 -13.91
C LYS A 33 -11.79 10.95 -13.96
N VAL A 34 -11.89 10.25 -12.83
CA VAL A 34 -12.79 9.10 -12.71
C VAL A 34 -14.18 9.58 -12.27
N THR A 35 -15.18 9.21 -13.06
CA THR A 35 -16.56 9.67 -12.91
C THR A 35 -17.55 8.52 -13.08
N SER A 36 -18.84 8.81 -12.88
CA SER A 36 -19.95 7.89 -13.15
C SER A 36 -19.95 7.28 -14.55
N ASP A 37 -19.21 7.84 -15.51
CA ASP A 37 -19.24 7.42 -16.91
C ASP A 37 -18.12 6.42 -17.25
N ASN A 38 -17.01 6.41 -16.50
CA ASN A 38 -15.84 5.58 -16.82
C ASN A 38 -15.37 4.64 -15.70
N PHE A 39 -15.95 4.70 -14.49
CA PHE A 39 -15.48 3.94 -13.33
C PHE A 39 -15.40 2.42 -13.52
N ASN A 40 -16.28 1.86 -14.34
CA ASN A 40 -16.39 0.43 -14.59
C ASN A 40 -15.37 -0.09 -15.63
N ASN A 41 -14.72 0.81 -16.36
CA ASN A 41 -13.69 0.48 -17.34
C ASN A 41 -12.65 1.59 -17.45
N LEU A 42 -11.59 1.48 -16.64
CA LEU A 42 -10.49 2.44 -16.63
C LEU A 42 -9.37 2.05 -17.60
N THR A 43 -9.44 0.88 -18.24
CA THR A 43 -8.40 0.40 -19.17
C THR A 43 -8.40 1.13 -20.51
N SER A 44 -9.42 1.95 -20.79
CA SER A 44 -9.44 2.82 -21.98
C SER A 44 -8.61 4.09 -21.81
N ILE A 45 -8.16 4.40 -20.60
CA ILE A 45 -7.29 5.55 -20.32
C ILE A 45 -5.90 5.24 -20.88
N THR A 46 -5.31 6.21 -21.59
CA THR A 46 -3.98 6.07 -22.17
C THR A 46 -2.95 5.72 -21.10
N GLY A 47 -2.09 4.73 -21.39
CA GLY A 47 -1.06 4.29 -20.45
C GLY A 47 -1.52 3.25 -19.43
N VAL A 48 -2.82 2.90 -19.39
CA VAL A 48 -3.36 1.85 -18.54
C VAL A 48 -3.34 0.50 -19.25
N SER A 49 -2.87 -0.53 -18.55
CA SER A 49 -2.95 -1.94 -18.95
C SER A 49 -3.25 -2.83 -17.73
N GLY A 50 -3.61 -4.09 -17.97
CA GLY A 50 -4.13 -4.99 -16.94
C GLY A 50 -5.58 -4.69 -16.57
N ASN A 51 -6.03 -5.12 -15.39
CA ASN A 51 -7.40 -4.90 -14.93
C ASN A 51 -7.43 -3.78 -13.87
N VAL A 52 -8.07 -2.66 -14.22
CA VAL A 52 -8.24 -1.50 -13.34
C VAL A 52 -9.72 -1.14 -13.28
N LYS A 53 -10.31 -1.23 -12.09
CA LYS A 53 -11.73 -0.99 -11.85
C LYS A 53 -11.96 -0.24 -10.56
N TYR A 54 -12.93 0.66 -10.56
CA TYR A 54 -13.35 1.35 -9.35
C TYR A 54 -14.76 0.91 -8.97
N ASP A 55 -15.00 0.70 -7.69
CA ASP A 55 -16.33 0.48 -7.12
C ASP A 55 -16.72 1.70 -6.26
N PRO A 56 -17.69 2.53 -6.71
CA PRO A 56 -18.13 3.70 -5.98
C PRO A 56 -18.81 3.40 -4.64
N GLU A 57 -19.42 2.22 -4.47
CA GLU A 57 -20.15 1.86 -3.24
C GLU A 57 -19.17 1.58 -2.10
N SER A 58 -18.12 0.80 -2.38
CA SER A 58 -17.07 0.46 -1.42
C SER A 58 -15.89 1.43 -1.44
N LYS A 59 -15.86 2.40 -2.36
CA LYS A 59 -14.73 3.31 -2.64
C LYS A 59 -13.41 2.57 -2.91
N THR A 60 -13.50 1.45 -3.61
CA THR A 60 -12.34 0.56 -3.85
C THR A 60 -11.86 0.67 -5.29
N LEU A 61 -10.61 1.10 -5.47
CA LEU A 61 -9.87 0.95 -6.73
C LEU A 61 -9.11 -0.38 -6.70
N THR A 62 -9.47 -1.30 -7.58
CA THR A 62 -8.77 -2.57 -7.75
C THR A 62 -7.72 -2.45 -8.84
N LEU A 63 -6.48 -2.80 -8.51
CA LEU A 63 -5.36 -2.96 -9.43
C LEU A 63 -5.01 -4.46 -9.48
N GLU A 64 -5.31 -5.09 -10.61
CA GLU A 64 -5.03 -6.51 -10.84
C GLU A 64 -4.13 -6.69 -12.05
N ASN A 65 -2.87 -7.05 -11.79
CA ASN A 65 -1.80 -7.12 -12.79
C ASN A 65 -1.74 -5.86 -13.67
N ALA A 66 -1.96 -4.70 -13.05
CA ALA A 66 -2.16 -3.43 -13.73
C ALA A 66 -0.87 -2.65 -13.89
N THR A 67 -0.71 -1.96 -15.01
CA THR A 67 0.33 -0.93 -15.17
C THR A 67 -0.32 0.37 -15.60
N ILE A 68 0.01 1.45 -14.90
CA ILE A 68 -0.34 2.82 -15.28
C ILE A 68 0.96 3.58 -15.50
N GLU A 69 1.29 3.81 -16.77
CA GLU A 69 2.50 4.53 -17.18
C GLU A 69 2.16 5.84 -17.88
N THR A 70 2.74 6.94 -17.38
CA THR A 70 2.54 8.30 -17.90
C THR A 70 3.88 8.94 -18.28
N ASN A 71 3.82 10.00 -19.09
CA ASN A 71 5.00 10.83 -19.39
C ASN A 71 5.05 12.04 -18.46
N GLU A 72 4.15 13.00 -18.70
CA GLU A 72 4.12 14.34 -18.07
C GLU A 72 3.08 14.47 -16.94
N GLU A 73 2.34 13.40 -16.69
CA GLU A 73 1.27 13.34 -15.69
C GLU A 73 1.66 12.45 -14.50
N ILE A 74 0.97 12.63 -13.37
CA ILE A 74 1.04 11.71 -12.24
C ILE A 74 0.10 10.51 -12.54
N PRO A 75 0.58 9.25 -12.47
CA PRO A 75 -0.22 8.06 -12.79
C PRO A 75 -1.52 7.96 -12.00
N LEU A 76 -1.48 8.31 -10.71
CA LEU A 76 -2.62 8.28 -9.81
C LEU A 76 -2.60 9.48 -8.87
N VAL A 77 -3.66 10.27 -8.90
CA VAL A 77 -3.89 11.39 -7.96
C VAL A 77 -5.19 11.13 -7.20
N THR A 78 -5.13 11.11 -5.87
CA THR A 78 -6.28 10.86 -4.99
C THR A 78 -6.59 12.07 -4.11
N ASN A 79 -7.87 12.37 -3.91
CA ASN A 79 -8.38 13.31 -2.90
C ASN A 79 -9.69 12.78 -2.29
N LEU A 80 -9.78 11.47 -2.11
CA LEU A 80 -10.99 10.76 -1.71
C LEU A 80 -10.84 10.18 -0.30
N PRO A 81 -11.57 10.70 0.70
CA PRO A 81 -11.57 10.13 2.04
C PRO A 81 -12.13 8.70 2.08
N GLY A 82 -11.40 7.80 2.72
CA GLY A 82 -11.76 6.39 2.92
C GLY A 82 -11.59 5.54 1.67
N MET A 83 -10.72 5.94 0.73
CA MET A 83 -10.47 5.18 -0.49
C MET A 83 -9.61 3.95 -0.18
N THR A 84 -10.01 2.79 -0.70
CA THR A 84 -9.21 1.57 -0.65
C THR A 84 -8.56 1.31 -2.01
N ILE A 85 -7.27 1.01 -2.02
CA ILE A 85 -6.54 0.56 -3.20
C ILE A 85 -6.19 -0.91 -2.98
N GLN A 86 -6.95 -1.79 -3.63
CA GLN A 86 -6.80 -3.24 -3.55
C GLN A 86 -5.80 -3.72 -4.59
N LEU A 87 -4.73 -4.38 -4.12
CA LEU A 87 -3.64 -4.89 -4.94
C LEU A 87 -3.81 -6.41 -5.14
N ILE A 88 -3.82 -6.83 -6.40
CA ILE A 88 -3.85 -8.25 -6.80
C ILE A 88 -2.76 -8.47 -7.85
N GLY A 89 -1.95 -9.51 -7.68
CA GLY A 89 -0.84 -9.80 -8.60
C GLY A 89 0.25 -8.71 -8.61
N ASN A 90 0.85 -8.43 -9.76
CA ASN A 90 1.96 -7.47 -9.88
C ASN A 90 1.51 -6.18 -10.56
N ASN A 91 1.52 -5.09 -9.81
CA ASN A 91 1.03 -3.78 -10.25
C ASN A 91 2.16 -2.76 -10.34
N THR A 92 2.03 -1.79 -11.25
CA THR A 92 3.01 -0.73 -11.45
C THR A 92 2.35 0.62 -11.67
N LEU A 93 2.82 1.65 -10.96
CA LEU A 93 2.58 3.06 -11.28
C LEU A 93 3.92 3.69 -11.66
N LYS A 94 3.99 4.36 -12.81
CA LYS A 94 5.24 4.95 -13.28
C LYS A 94 5.00 6.25 -14.02
N SER A 95 5.69 7.31 -13.60
CA SER A 95 5.83 8.53 -14.40
C SER A 95 7.26 8.65 -14.90
N LYS A 96 7.45 9.32 -16.04
CA LYS A 96 8.80 9.67 -16.53
C LYS A 96 9.27 11.02 -15.98
N GLN A 97 8.35 11.97 -15.80
CA GLN A 97 8.68 13.36 -15.47
C GLN A 97 8.00 13.89 -14.20
N ARG A 98 7.11 13.11 -13.57
CA ARG A 98 6.36 13.53 -12.37
C ARG A 98 6.47 12.52 -11.23
N MET A 99 5.75 12.77 -10.15
CA MET A 99 5.65 11.85 -9.04
C MET A 99 5.05 10.52 -9.49
N GLY A 100 5.43 9.43 -8.82
CA GLY A 100 4.81 8.12 -9.10
C GLY A 100 3.35 8.06 -8.64
N MET A 101 3.02 8.80 -7.58
CA MET A 101 1.66 8.97 -7.07
C MET A 101 1.54 10.24 -6.21
N MET A 102 0.34 10.83 -6.18
CA MET A 102 -0.01 11.94 -5.29
C MET A 102 -1.28 11.64 -4.49
N ASN A 103 -1.21 11.82 -3.17
CA ASN A 103 -2.37 11.88 -2.29
C ASN A 103 -2.56 13.31 -1.78
N GLN A 104 -3.70 13.92 -2.07
CA GLN A 104 -4.02 15.31 -1.74
C GLN A 104 -4.60 15.45 -0.32
N LEU A 105 -4.91 16.69 0.07
CA LEU A 105 -5.20 17.08 1.46
C LEU A 105 -6.36 16.32 2.12
N ASP A 106 -7.43 16.02 1.37
CA ASP A 106 -8.59 15.29 1.86
C ASP A 106 -8.43 13.77 1.68
N GLY A 107 -7.32 13.33 1.10
CA GLY A 107 -7.06 11.91 0.85
C GLY A 107 -6.74 11.15 2.13
N ASP A 108 -7.61 10.21 2.49
CA ASP A 108 -7.37 9.18 3.49
C ASP A 108 -7.48 7.84 2.78
N ILE A 109 -6.32 7.26 2.44
CA ILE A 109 -6.24 6.10 1.54
C ILE A 109 -5.57 4.92 2.22
N THR A 110 -6.06 3.72 1.91
CA THR A 110 -5.51 2.46 2.41
C THR A 110 -5.12 1.55 1.26
N PHE A 111 -3.86 1.13 1.21
CA PHE A 111 -3.40 0.05 0.34
C PHE A 111 -3.56 -1.29 1.07
N ILE A 112 -4.20 -2.26 0.41
CA ILE A 112 -4.39 -3.62 0.94
C ILE A 112 -4.20 -4.67 -0.16
N GLY A 113 -4.08 -5.93 0.25
CA GLY A 113 -4.05 -7.08 -0.64
C GLY A 113 -2.72 -7.81 -0.66
N ASP A 114 -2.76 -9.07 -1.12
CA ASP A 114 -1.59 -9.93 -1.23
C ASP A 114 -0.70 -9.62 -2.45
N GLY A 115 -1.14 -8.69 -3.31
CA GLY A 115 -0.37 -8.23 -4.46
C GLY A 115 0.85 -7.36 -4.12
N LYS A 116 1.68 -7.14 -5.15
CA LYS A 116 2.79 -6.20 -5.15
C LYS A 116 2.41 -4.94 -5.92
N LEU A 117 2.77 -3.77 -5.38
CA LEU A 117 2.77 -2.50 -6.12
C LEU A 117 4.19 -1.96 -6.25
N THR A 118 4.62 -1.65 -7.47
CA THR A 118 5.86 -0.92 -7.74
C THR A 118 5.52 0.50 -8.16
N ILE A 119 6.07 1.51 -7.48
CA ILE A 119 5.86 2.91 -7.81
C ILE A 119 7.20 3.54 -8.20
N LYS A 120 7.25 4.16 -9.38
CA LYS A 120 8.42 4.86 -9.89
C LYS A 120 8.10 6.33 -10.16
N GLY A 121 8.72 7.20 -9.39
CA GLY A 121 8.78 8.62 -9.70
C GLY A 121 9.66 8.88 -10.92
N GLY A 122 9.43 10.01 -11.56
CA GLY A 122 10.18 10.44 -12.73
C GLY A 122 11.64 10.70 -12.42
N THR A 123 12.44 10.64 -13.48
CA THR A 123 13.88 10.99 -13.46
C THR A 123 14.25 11.85 -14.68
N ASP A 124 13.28 12.19 -15.53
CA ASP A 124 13.46 12.83 -16.84
C ASP A 124 12.90 14.26 -16.83
N THR A 125 13.27 15.05 -15.82
CA THR A 125 12.92 16.48 -15.72
C THR A 125 13.93 17.22 -14.83
N ASP A 126 14.05 18.52 -15.07
CA ASP A 126 14.82 19.44 -14.22
C ASP A 126 14.02 19.91 -12.97
N ASP A 127 12.73 19.63 -12.91
CA ASP A 127 11.85 19.97 -11.79
C ASP A 127 11.97 18.94 -10.65
N LEU A 128 12.97 19.15 -9.78
CA LEU A 128 13.30 18.24 -8.68
C LEU A 128 12.17 18.09 -7.64
N GLU A 129 11.32 19.10 -7.45
CA GLU A 129 10.20 19.04 -6.49
C GLU A 129 9.13 18.02 -6.94
N SER A 130 9.06 17.72 -8.24
CA SER A 130 8.17 16.72 -8.82
C SER A 130 8.69 15.28 -8.74
N LEU A 131 9.92 15.03 -8.27
CA LEU A 131 10.59 13.72 -8.41
C LEU A 131 10.50 12.82 -7.17
N MET A 132 9.27 12.65 -6.68
CA MET A 132 8.99 11.77 -5.54
C MET A 132 8.31 10.46 -5.98
N GLY A 133 8.50 9.40 -5.21
CA GLY A 133 7.79 8.15 -5.44
C GLY A 133 6.32 8.30 -5.09
N ILE A 134 6.05 8.66 -3.83
CA ILE A 134 4.71 9.06 -3.35
C ILE A 134 4.81 10.42 -2.66
N GLY A 135 4.11 11.41 -3.21
CA GLY A 135 3.83 12.67 -2.52
C GLY A 135 2.52 12.56 -1.74
N ASN A 136 2.58 12.76 -0.43
CA ASN A 136 1.42 12.69 0.44
C ASN A 136 1.18 14.02 1.15
N TRP A 137 -0.04 14.51 1.03
CA TRP A 137 -0.57 15.67 1.74
C TRP A 137 -1.78 15.31 2.62
N GLY A 138 -2.09 14.02 2.76
CA GLY A 138 -3.16 13.50 3.60
C GLY A 138 -2.68 12.33 4.45
N HIS A 139 -3.48 11.27 4.52
CA HIS A 139 -3.20 10.07 5.30
C HIS A 139 -3.05 8.87 4.37
N ILE A 140 -1.97 8.10 4.57
CA ILE A 140 -1.75 6.84 3.86
C ILE A 140 -1.55 5.71 4.88
N THR A 141 -2.36 4.67 4.74
CA THR A 141 -2.14 3.38 5.41
C THR A 141 -1.67 2.34 4.40
N ILE A 142 -0.55 1.69 4.67
CA ILE A 142 -0.09 0.51 3.94
C ILE A 142 -0.31 -0.71 4.83
N SER A 143 -1.33 -1.52 4.54
CA SER A 143 -1.70 -2.67 5.37
C SER A 143 -1.63 -3.98 4.61
N GLN A 144 -0.87 -4.94 5.15
CA GLN A 144 -0.85 -6.34 4.71
C GLN A 144 -0.59 -6.53 3.21
N CYS A 145 0.20 -5.64 2.61
CA CYS A 145 0.56 -5.69 1.19
C CYS A 145 2.06 -5.52 0.97
N THR A 146 2.51 -5.74 -0.27
CA THR A 146 3.89 -5.53 -0.68
C THR A 146 4.02 -4.29 -1.56
N MET A 147 4.91 -3.38 -1.21
CA MET A 147 5.16 -2.17 -1.98
C MET A 147 6.64 -1.89 -2.17
N GLU A 148 7.01 -1.44 -3.36
CA GLU A 148 8.36 -0.98 -3.70
C GLU A 148 8.27 0.39 -4.36
N VAL A 149 8.90 1.39 -3.74
CA VAL A 149 8.82 2.79 -4.16
C VAL A 149 10.22 3.32 -4.42
N GLU A 150 10.45 3.88 -5.60
CA GLU A 150 11.73 4.46 -5.99
C GLU A 150 11.49 5.77 -6.75
N ALA A 151 12.28 6.80 -6.43
CA ALA A 151 12.32 8.03 -7.22
C ALA A 151 13.65 8.76 -7.03
N GLU A 152 13.85 9.84 -7.78
CA GLU A 152 15.11 10.58 -7.74
C GLU A 152 15.33 11.27 -6.39
N VAL A 153 14.33 11.99 -5.87
CA VAL A 153 14.53 12.84 -4.68
C VAL A 153 14.08 12.15 -3.39
N ALA A 154 12.83 11.68 -3.35
CA ALA A 154 12.26 11.05 -2.16
C ALA A 154 11.43 9.81 -2.51
N GLY A 155 11.54 8.76 -1.71
CA GLY A 155 10.67 7.59 -1.84
C GLY A 155 9.26 7.92 -1.36
N LEU A 156 9.14 8.19 -0.05
CA LEU A 156 7.91 8.62 0.60
C LEU A 156 8.08 10.03 1.16
N TYR A 157 7.19 10.94 0.79
CA TYR A 157 7.27 12.33 1.18
C TYR A 157 5.96 12.84 1.77
N GLY A 158 6.06 13.63 2.84
CA GLY A 158 4.94 14.42 3.34
C GLY A 158 3.86 13.62 4.07
N GLY A 159 2.93 14.33 4.72
CA GLY A 159 1.69 13.76 5.26
C GLY A 159 1.88 12.76 6.40
N PHE A 160 0.78 12.07 6.72
CA PHE A 160 0.70 11.09 7.80
C PHE A 160 0.74 9.66 7.25
N TRP A 161 1.48 8.79 7.95
CA TRP A 161 1.72 7.42 7.50
C TRP A 161 1.48 6.41 8.60
N LYS A 162 0.79 5.33 8.22
CA LYS A 162 0.63 4.12 9.01
C LYS A 162 1.12 2.92 8.21
N PHE A 163 2.02 2.15 8.82
CA PHE A 163 2.51 0.88 8.30
C PHE A 163 1.93 -0.24 9.17
N ASP A 164 1.21 -1.17 8.57
CA ASP A 164 0.45 -2.18 9.30
C ASP A 164 0.68 -3.59 8.71
N ARG A 165 1.57 -4.36 9.34
CA ARG A 165 1.96 -5.73 8.89
C ARG A 165 2.31 -5.78 7.39
N CYS A 166 2.93 -4.73 6.85
CA CYS A 166 3.26 -4.62 5.43
C CYS A 166 4.72 -4.96 5.13
N ASN A 167 5.00 -5.31 3.86
CA ASN A 167 6.35 -5.37 3.31
C ASN A 167 6.56 -4.15 2.40
N LEU A 168 7.42 -3.22 2.79
CA LEU A 168 7.69 -2.01 2.01
C LEU A 168 9.19 -1.83 1.80
N LYS A 169 9.56 -1.46 0.58
CA LYS A 169 10.87 -0.89 0.26
C LYS A 169 10.69 0.50 -0.31
N ALA A 170 11.38 1.50 0.23
CA ALA A 170 11.33 2.88 -0.27
C ALA A 170 12.75 3.42 -0.50
N LYS A 171 12.97 4.11 -1.62
CA LYS A 171 14.25 4.76 -1.95
C LYS A 171 14.06 6.12 -2.60
N GLY A 172 14.87 7.09 -2.15
CA GLY A 172 15.10 8.37 -2.81
C GLY A 172 16.57 8.77 -2.64
N ASN A 173 17.16 9.47 -3.61
CA ASN A 173 18.58 9.83 -3.58
C ASN A 173 18.86 11.12 -2.78
N GLY A 174 17.82 11.79 -2.28
CA GLY A 174 17.92 13.06 -1.57
C GLY A 174 17.92 14.26 -2.52
N LEU A 175 18.13 15.45 -1.96
CA LEU A 175 18.23 16.71 -2.71
C LEU A 175 19.53 17.41 -2.31
N GLU A 176 20.33 17.80 -3.30
CA GLU A 176 21.59 18.49 -3.04
C GLU A 176 21.35 19.82 -2.29
N GLY A 177 22.06 20.01 -1.19
CA GLY A 177 21.94 21.21 -0.36
C GLY A 177 20.77 21.19 0.64
N ASP A 178 19.98 20.12 0.69
CA ASP A 178 18.92 19.96 1.69
C ASP A 178 19.22 18.79 2.64
N ASP A 179 19.23 19.08 3.94
CA ASP A 179 19.57 18.13 5.00
C ASP A 179 18.41 17.21 5.41
N TYR A 180 17.25 17.28 4.75
CA TYR A 180 16.05 16.56 5.17
C TYR A 180 15.52 15.59 4.11
N TYR A 181 15.85 15.77 2.83
CA TYR A 181 15.42 14.88 1.76
C TYR A 181 16.16 13.54 1.77
N GLY A 182 15.39 12.47 1.56
CA GLY A 182 15.88 11.10 1.48
C GLY A 182 14.72 10.13 1.21
N SER A 183 14.94 8.84 1.48
CA SER A 183 14.00 7.77 1.17
C SER A 183 12.65 7.89 1.87
N ILE A 184 12.63 8.36 3.13
CA ILE A 184 11.40 8.71 3.86
C ILE A 184 11.62 10.04 4.58
N CYS A 185 10.96 11.10 4.12
CA CYS A 185 11.22 12.45 4.59
C CYS A 185 9.98 13.35 4.69
N TRP A 186 10.12 14.45 5.43
CA TRP A 186 9.11 15.51 5.54
C TRP A 186 7.73 15.04 6.06
N LEU A 187 7.69 13.97 6.86
CA LEU A 187 6.43 13.49 7.45
C LEU A 187 5.88 14.52 8.44
N TRP A 188 4.55 14.69 8.48
CA TRP A 188 3.92 15.79 9.20
C TRP A 188 3.63 15.47 10.67
N ASP A 189 3.97 16.42 11.54
CA ASP A 189 3.57 16.61 12.94
C ASP A 189 3.83 15.48 13.96
N GLU A 190 3.88 14.23 13.51
CA GLU A 190 3.96 13.01 14.30
C GLU A 190 4.95 12.01 13.67
N TYR A 191 5.40 11.05 14.48
CA TYR A 191 6.10 9.88 13.94
C TYR A 191 5.13 8.98 13.19
N PRO A 192 5.58 8.27 12.13
CA PRO A 192 4.73 7.30 11.47
C PRO A 192 4.36 6.16 12.43
N GLU A 193 3.13 5.67 12.31
CA GLU A 193 2.65 4.55 13.10
C GLU A 193 3.13 3.23 12.50
N PHE A 194 3.64 2.34 13.36
CA PHE A 194 4.01 0.97 12.99
C PHE A 194 3.19 -0.02 13.80
N GLN A 195 2.46 -0.89 13.12
CA GLN A 195 1.63 -1.92 13.74
C GLN A 195 2.02 -3.30 13.20
N GLY A 196 2.71 -4.11 14.01
CA GLY A 196 3.15 -5.45 13.62
C GLY A 196 4.14 -5.46 12.45
N CYS A 197 4.88 -4.38 12.25
CA CYS A 197 5.97 -4.24 11.31
C CYS A 197 7.00 -3.25 11.85
N LYS A 198 8.21 -3.24 11.31
CA LYS A 198 9.26 -2.29 11.68
C LYS A 198 10.22 -2.05 10.53
N ILE A 199 10.96 -0.95 10.60
CA ILE A 199 12.13 -0.73 9.75
C ILE A 199 13.21 -1.74 10.14
N THR A 200 13.66 -2.54 9.18
CA THR A 200 14.77 -3.48 9.34
C THR A 200 16.02 -3.04 8.62
N GLU A 201 15.93 -2.14 7.65
CA GLU A 201 17.09 -1.56 6.97
C GLU A 201 16.82 -0.08 6.64
N PRO A 202 17.83 0.80 6.76
CA PRO A 202 19.14 0.54 7.34
C PRO A 202 19.06 0.31 8.86
N GLN A 203 20.05 -0.41 9.41
CA GLN A 203 20.20 -0.55 10.85
C GLN A 203 20.59 0.79 11.49
N ASN A 204 20.32 0.95 12.79
CA ASN A 204 20.63 2.17 13.54
C ASN A 204 20.01 3.45 12.95
N ASN A 205 18.84 3.35 12.34
CA ASN A 205 18.10 4.51 11.86
C ASN A 205 17.44 5.27 13.02
N THR A 206 17.19 6.56 12.81
CA THR A 206 16.48 7.41 13.77
C THR A 206 15.60 8.42 13.05
N TRP A 207 14.45 8.76 13.63
CA TRP A 207 13.63 9.87 13.16
C TRP A 207 14.19 11.19 13.69
N LYS A 208 14.50 12.12 12.79
CA LYS A 208 14.94 13.47 13.17
C LYS A 208 13.81 14.47 12.95
N LYS A 209 13.46 15.17 14.02
CA LYS A 209 12.51 16.28 14.00
C LYS A 209 13.19 17.55 13.52
N HIS A 210 12.54 18.27 12.61
CA HIS A 210 12.86 19.65 12.25
C HIS A 210 11.59 20.51 12.29
N LYS A 211 11.78 21.83 12.30
CA LYS A 211 10.66 22.79 12.34
C LYS A 211 10.80 23.78 11.21
N GLU A 212 9.72 23.97 10.46
CA GLU A 212 9.63 25.01 9.45
C GLU A 212 8.25 25.67 9.53
N LYS A 213 8.22 27.00 9.47
CA LYS A 213 6.99 27.82 9.48
C LYS A 213 6.00 27.47 10.60
N GLY A 214 6.50 27.00 11.75
CA GLY A 214 5.70 26.64 12.92
C GLY A 214 5.24 25.17 12.97
N TYR A 215 5.43 24.42 11.89
CA TYR A 215 5.08 23.00 11.80
C TYR A 215 6.26 22.11 12.17
N SER A 216 5.98 20.88 12.60
CA SER A 216 7.00 19.87 12.87
C SER A 216 7.04 18.87 11.74
N TYR A 217 8.25 18.51 11.32
CA TYR A 217 8.47 17.54 10.26
C TYR A 217 9.48 16.48 10.70
N PHE A 218 9.38 15.29 10.12
CA PHE A 218 10.22 14.15 10.46
C PHE A 218 10.82 13.51 9.21
N SER A 219 12.13 13.30 9.25
CA SER A 219 12.86 12.54 8.21
C SER A 219 13.65 11.40 8.84
N LEU A 220 13.75 10.29 8.12
CA LEU A 220 14.52 9.14 8.57
C LEU A 220 16.00 9.34 8.30
N TYR A 221 16.80 9.22 9.34
CA TYR A 221 18.25 9.38 9.30
C TYR A 221 18.95 8.05 9.53
N GLY A 222 20.10 7.86 8.87
CA GLY A 222 21.00 6.74 9.10
C GLY A 222 21.97 7.00 10.25
N ASP A 223 22.86 6.04 10.50
CA ASP A 223 23.89 6.09 11.53
C ASP A 223 24.90 7.24 11.36
N ASN A 224 25.10 7.68 10.13
CA ASN A 224 25.94 8.81 9.74
C ASN A 224 25.33 10.18 10.06
N GLN A 225 24.17 10.22 10.74
CA GLN A 225 23.45 11.44 11.09
C GLN A 225 23.04 12.30 9.88
N LYS A 226 22.77 11.64 8.74
CA LYS A 226 22.20 12.24 7.52
C LYS A 226 20.91 11.52 7.12
N PRO A 227 20.03 12.14 6.30
CA PRO A 227 18.91 11.42 5.69
C PRO A 227 19.36 10.13 5.03
N VAL A 228 18.56 9.08 5.16
CA VAL A 228 18.80 7.83 4.42
C VAL A 228 18.53 8.09 2.95
N THR A 229 19.52 7.87 2.08
CA THR A 229 19.41 8.04 0.62
C THR A 229 19.55 6.71 -0.16
N ASP A 230 19.34 5.60 0.55
CA ASP A 230 19.30 4.25 -0.01
C ASP A 230 18.01 3.54 0.46
N TRP A 231 17.84 2.28 0.05
CA TRP A 231 16.68 1.48 0.41
C TRP A 231 16.42 1.47 1.91
N VAL A 232 15.20 1.88 2.27
CA VAL A 232 14.59 1.64 3.57
C VAL A 232 13.66 0.45 3.43
N THR A 233 13.87 -0.58 4.24
CA THR A 233 13.05 -1.79 4.24
C THR A 233 12.22 -1.83 5.51
N ILE A 234 10.90 -1.91 5.37
CA ILE A 234 9.93 -2.19 6.43
C ILE A 234 9.40 -3.60 6.20
N THR A 235 9.50 -4.46 7.22
CA THR A 235 9.00 -5.83 7.16
C THR A 235 8.01 -6.09 8.27
N PRO A 236 7.03 -7.00 8.06
CA PRO A 236 6.22 -7.50 9.14
C PRO A 236 7.13 -8.00 10.25
N GLU A 237 6.81 -7.61 11.48
CA GLU A 237 7.42 -8.27 12.60
C GLU A 237 6.91 -9.70 12.54
N ASN A 238 7.83 -10.66 12.63
CA ASN A 238 7.47 -12.02 12.94
C ASN A 238 6.81 -12.02 14.34
N THR A 239 5.54 -11.63 14.39
CA THR A 239 4.60 -12.24 15.29
C THR A 239 4.40 -13.65 14.74
N GLN A 240 5.42 -14.49 14.91
CA GLN A 240 5.15 -15.85 15.32
C GLN A 240 4.20 -15.68 16.50
N GLY A 241 2.90 -15.79 16.25
CA GLY A 241 1.90 -15.54 17.25
C GLY A 241 1.95 -16.68 18.23
N ILE A 242 2.98 -16.81 19.07
CA ILE A 242 3.34 -18.12 19.63
C ILE A 242 3.32 -19.12 18.47
N GLU A 243 4.41 -19.22 17.70
CA GLU A 243 4.67 -20.54 17.14
C GLU A 243 4.74 -21.48 18.34
N THR A 244 3.62 -22.16 18.61
CA THR A 244 3.70 -23.53 19.07
C THR A 244 4.37 -24.18 17.90
N THR A 245 5.70 -24.19 17.93
CA THR A 245 6.46 -25.17 17.19
C THR A 245 5.80 -26.49 17.60
N LEU A 246 4.97 -27.03 16.72
CA LEU A 246 4.92 -28.45 16.53
C LEU A 246 6.32 -28.78 16.01
N GLU A 247 7.31 -28.71 16.90
CA GLU A 247 8.44 -29.58 16.82
C GLU A 247 7.79 -30.95 16.74
N THR A 248 7.75 -31.51 15.54
CA THR A 248 7.90 -32.95 15.38
C THR A 248 9.27 -33.29 15.93
N ASN A 249 9.40 -33.16 17.25
CA ASN A 249 10.35 -33.86 18.06
C ASN A 249 10.01 -35.32 17.79
N THR A 250 10.75 -35.92 16.87
CA THR A 250 11.16 -37.32 16.96
C THR A 250 12.05 -37.54 18.20
N LYS A 251 11.70 -36.92 19.33
CA LYS A 251 12.10 -37.35 20.67
C LYS A 251 11.03 -38.33 21.11
N THR A 252 11.44 -39.58 21.15
CA THR A 252 10.82 -40.69 21.88
C THR A 252 9.80 -40.18 22.91
N ALA A 253 8.50 -40.37 22.62
CA ALA A 253 7.43 -39.95 23.51
C ALA A 253 7.74 -40.43 24.94
N GLN A 254 7.91 -39.49 25.87
CA GLN A 254 8.05 -39.84 27.28
C GLN A 254 6.79 -40.62 27.69
N GLN A 255 6.98 -41.86 28.13
CA GLN A 255 5.91 -42.74 28.58
C GLN A 255 5.21 -42.10 29.79
N GLY A 256 3.93 -41.76 29.61
CA GLY A 256 3.10 -41.15 30.64
C GLY A 256 1.67 -41.71 30.59
N VAL A 257 1.04 -41.77 31.76
CA VAL A 257 -0.36 -42.15 31.96
C VAL A 257 -1.14 -40.92 32.32
N PHE A 258 -2.18 -40.63 31.55
CA PHE A 258 -3.02 -39.44 31.69
C PHE A 258 -4.47 -39.83 31.97
N SER A 259 -5.18 -38.91 32.58
CA SER A 259 -6.64 -38.91 32.71
C SER A 259 -7.32 -38.58 31.36
N LEU A 260 -8.65 -38.76 31.27
CA LEU A 260 -9.41 -38.43 30.06
C LEU A 260 -9.46 -36.91 29.77
N ASP A 261 -9.31 -36.08 30.79
CA ASP A 261 -9.19 -34.63 30.72
C ASP A 261 -7.74 -34.17 30.43
N GLY A 262 -6.82 -35.09 30.15
CA GLY A 262 -5.46 -34.77 29.70
C GLY A 262 -4.48 -34.43 30.83
N ARG A 263 -4.87 -34.51 32.10
CA ARG A 263 -3.95 -34.35 33.24
C ARG A 263 -3.05 -35.57 33.39
N ARG A 264 -1.74 -35.34 33.56
CA ARG A 264 -0.74 -36.39 33.83
C ARG A 264 -0.96 -36.97 35.24
N LEU A 265 -1.04 -38.30 35.34
CA LEU A 265 -1.29 -39.01 36.60
C LEU A 265 -0.08 -39.80 37.10
N SER A 266 0.64 -40.47 36.21
CA SER A 266 1.77 -41.35 36.57
C SER A 266 2.63 -41.65 35.34
N ASN A 267 3.79 -42.27 35.55
CA ASN A 267 4.60 -42.86 34.47
C ASN A 267 4.34 -44.38 34.30
N ASN A 268 3.57 -44.98 35.20
CA ASN A 268 3.26 -46.41 35.20
C ASN A 268 1.80 -46.65 35.59
N ILE A 269 1.03 -47.27 34.69
CA ILE A 269 -0.40 -47.53 34.87
C ILE A 269 -0.66 -48.52 36.01
N ASN A 270 0.33 -49.37 36.35
CA ASN A 270 0.20 -50.36 37.42
C ASN A 270 0.06 -49.71 38.81
N LEU A 271 0.49 -48.46 38.97
CA LEU A 271 0.39 -47.70 40.23
C LEU A 271 -0.96 -46.99 40.44
N LEU A 272 -1.82 -46.95 39.41
CA LEU A 272 -3.12 -46.27 39.48
C LEU A 272 -4.26 -47.23 39.86
N PRO A 273 -5.37 -46.75 40.45
CA PRO A 273 -6.55 -47.58 40.70
C PRO A 273 -7.20 -48.12 39.41
N LYS A 274 -8.25 -48.93 39.53
CA LYS A 274 -9.05 -49.36 38.37
C LYS A 274 -9.71 -48.14 37.74
N GLY A 275 -9.71 -48.06 36.41
CA GLY A 275 -10.19 -46.87 35.71
C GLY A 275 -9.80 -46.83 34.24
N ILE A 276 -10.09 -45.69 33.60
CA ILE A 276 -9.80 -45.44 32.19
C ILE A 276 -8.70 -44.40 32.09
N TYR A 277 -7.68 -44.69 31.30
CA TYR A 277 -6.48 -43.86 31.17
C TYR A 277 -6.07 -43.70 29.72
N ILE A 278 -5.33 -42.63 29.41
CA ILE A 278 -4.61 -42.47 28.16
C ILE A 278 -3.15 -42.84 28.41
N VAL A 279 -2.64 -43.87 27.72
CA VAL A 279 -1.24 -44.31 27.79
C VAL A 279 -0.66 -44.29 26.38
N ASN A 280 0.40 -43.51 26.15
CA ASN A 280 1.01 -43.34 24.83
C ASN A 280 -0.01 -43.02 23.72
N GLY A 281 -0.98 -42.15 24.03
CA GLY A 281 -2.03 -41.74 23.09
C GLY A 281 -3.17 -42.75 22.90
N LYS A 282 -3.18 -43.90 23.57
CA LYS A 282 -4.26 -44.90 23.50
C LYS A 282 -5.07 -44.97 24.79
N LYS A 283 -6.39 -45.07 24.65
CA LYS A 283 -7.31 -45.33 25.76
C LYS A 283 -7.14 -46.77 26.26
N ILE A 284 -6.79 -46.93 27.53
CA ILE A 284 -6.64 -48.23 28.21
C ILE A 284 -7.61 -48.29 29.38
N VAL A 285 -8.31 -49.42 29.50
CA VAL A 285 -9.16 -49.74 30.66
C VAL A 285 -8.37 -50.65 31.60
N LYS A 286 -8.03 -50.15 32.79
CA LYS A 286 -7.41 -50.95 33.84
C LYS A 286 -8.49 -51.64 34.66
N LYS A 287 -8.56 -52.96 34.52
CA LYS A 287 -9.52 -53.84 35.20
C LYS A 287 -9.10 -54.19 36.63
#